data_AF-R7BGM2-F1
#
_entry.id   AF-R7BGM2-F1
#
_cell.length_a   1.000
_cell.length_b   1.000
_cell.length_c   1.000
_cell.angle_alpha   90.00
_cell.angle_beta   90.00
_cell.angle_gamma   90.00
#
_symmetry.space_group_name_H-M   'P 1'
#
loop_
_entity.id
_entity.type
_entity.pdbx_description
1 polymer ?
#
loop_
_entity_poly.entity_id
_entity_poly.type
_entity_poly.pdbx_seq_one_letter_code
_entity_poly.pdbx_strand_id
1 'polypeptide(L)'
;MNLITKEVLYELYVVRGKPMHKIADELGVAVGSVYNYMKKFNIESRTTKECLNRLKQNGWEYPESARKAISKAHKGKAVSKETRRKMSESKKIHGIGHRKKRADGYISIYFPDHPKSTIDGYVMEHDLIMECLIGRQLKDDEVVHHINGIRDDNRKENLKLMTFKEHARYHMLKRYELKKGGMTY
;
A
#
# COMPACT_ATOMS: atom_id res chain seq x y z
N MET A 1 27.58 -8.52 -11.66
CA MET A 1 26.37 -7.77 -12.04
C MET A 1 26.61 -7.19 -13.42
N ASN A 2 25.82 -7.57 -14.42
CA ASN A 2 25.89 -6.93 -15.74
C ASN A 2 25.47 -5.46 -15.58
N LEU A 3 26.40 -4.52 -15.75
CA LEU A 3 26.07 -3.10 -15.81
C LEU A 3 25.34 -2.86 -17.14
N ILE A 4 24.04 -2.56 -17.05
CA ILE A 4 23.26 -2.12 -18.20
C ILE A 4 23.47 -0.62 -18.36
N THR A 5 24.03 -0.19 -19.49
CA THR A 5 24.20 1.23 -19.80
C THR A 5 22.92 1.85 -20.34
N LYS A 6 22.81 3.17 -20.26
CA LYS A 6 21.64 3.92 -20.74
C LYS A 6 21.45 3.74 -22.24
N GLU A 7 22.55 3.72 -23.00
CA GLU A 7 22.57 3.65 -24.46
C GLU A 7 22.00 2.32 -24.93
N VAL A 8 22.46 1.20 -24.35
CA VAL A 8 21.96 -0.14 -24.67
C VAL A 8 20.47 -0.25 -24.37
N LEU A 9 20.03 0.27 -23.22
CA LEU A 9 18.62 0.18 -22.84
C LEU A 9 17.73 1.07 -23.72
N TYR A 10 18.19 2.27 -24.08
CA TYR A 10 17.49 3.18 -25.00
C TYR A 10 17.41 2.58 -26.41
N GLU A 11 18.50 1.99 -26.89
CA GLU A 11 18.55 1.35 -28.20
C GLU A 11 17.59 0.15 -28.26
N LEU A 12 17.64 -0.76 -27.28
CA LEU A 12 16.78 -1.93 -27.27
C LEU A 12 15.29 -1.58 -27.06
N TYR A 13 15.00 -0.61 -26.19
CA TYR A 13 13.62 -0.25 -25.83
C TYR A 13 13.01 0.79 -26.76
N VAL A 14 13.68 1.91 -27.01
CA VAL A 14 13.10 3.01 -27.79
C VAL A 14 13.29 2.76 -29.28
N VAL A 15 14.52 2.46 -29.71
CA VAL A 15 14.87 2.33 -31.14
C VAL A 15 14.36 1.00 -31.70
N ARG A 16 14.80 -0.13 -31.14
CA ARG A 16 14.36 -1.47 -31.56
C ARG A 16 12.95 -1.81 -31.09
N GLY A 17 12.43 -1.07 -30.11
CA GLY A 17 11.06 -1.26 -29.67
C GLY A 17 10.79 -2.58 -28.92
N LYS A 18 11.83 -3.28 -28.45
CA LYS A 18 11.64 -4.57 -27.78
C LYS A 18 10.80 -4.40 -26.49
N PRO A 19 9.95 -5.37 -26.14
CA PRO A 19 9.28 -5.37 -24.85
C PRO A 19 10.30 -5.70 -23.74
N MET A 20 10.06 -5.21 -22.52
CA MET A 20 11.02 -5.33 -21.41
C MET A 20 11.41 -6.78 -21.11
N HIS A 21 10.49 -7.74 -21.28
CA HIS A 21 10.79 -9.16 -21.07
C HIS A 21 11.78 -9.71 -22.10
N LYS A 22 11.72 -9.28 -23.38
CA LYS A 22 12.71 -9.68 -24.39
C LYS A 22 14.07 -9.04 -24.16
N ILE A 23 14.09 -7.80 -23.66
CA ILE A 23 15.34 -7.13 -23.24
C ILE A 23 15.95 -7.87 -22.06
N ALA A 24 15.11 -8.32 -21.11
CA ALA A 24 15.54 -9.10 -19.96
C ALA A 24 16.16 -10.44 -20.39
N ASP A 25 15.49 -11.18 -21.31
CA ASP A 25 15.99 -12.43 -21.89
C ASP A 25 17.36 -12.22 -22.58
N GLU A 26 17.50 -11.15 -23.38
CA GLU A 26 18.72 -10.85 -24.16
C GLU A 26 19.89 -10.42 -23.28
N LEU A 27 19.63 -9.69 -22.20
CA LEU A 27 20.65 -9.19 -21.27
C LEU A 27 20.94 -10.17 -20.11
N GLY A 28 20.18 -11.27 -20.01
CA GLY A 28 20.30 -12.25 -18.93
C GLY A 28 19.97 -11.68 -17.56
N VAL A 29 19.00 -10.77 -17.48
CA VAL A 29 18.60 -10.10 -16.22
C VAL A 29 17.12 -10.31 -15.93
N ALA A 30 16.69 -10.03 -14.70
CA ALA A 30 15.26 -10.03 -14.38
C ALA A 30 14.53 -8.84 -15.02
N VAL A 31 13.27 -9.01 -15.41
CA VAL A 31 12.43 -7.95 -15.98
C VAL A 31 12.32 -6.74 -15.04
N GLY A 32 12.24 -6.99 -13.73
CA GLY A 32 12.23 -5.93 -12.72
C GLY A 32 13.52 -5.11 -12.70
N SER A 33 14.67 -5.73 -12.98
CA SER A 33 15.95 -5.03 -13.11
C SER A 33 15.91 -4.06 -14.30
N VAL A 34 15.38 -4.49 -15.45
CA VAL A 34 15.20 -3.62 -16.64
C VAL A 34 14.34 -2.41 -16.30
N TYR A 35 13.21 -2.61 -15.63
CA TYR A 35 12.33 -1.51 -15.18
C TYR A 35 13.04 -0.53 -14.23
N ASN A 36 13.80 -1.06 -13.27
CA ASN A 36 14.56 -0.22 -12.33
C ASN A 36 15.63 0.61 -13.05
N TYR A 37 16.32 0.04 -14.04
CA TYR A 37 17.27 0.78 -14.87
C TYR A 37 16.58 1.84 -15.74
N MET A 38 15.41 1.55 -16.31
CA MET A 38 14.62 2.55 -17.05
C MET A 38 14.25 3.75 -16.18
N LYS A 39 13.78 3.50 -14.95
CA LYS A 39 13.54 4.57 -13.98
C LYS A 39 14.80 5.35 -13.66
N LYS A 40 15.91 4.65 -13.38
CA LYS A 40 17.21 5.29 -13.07
C LYS A 40 17.69 6.21 -14.19
N PHE A 41 17.41 5.86 -15.45
CA PHE A 41 17.83 6.63 -16.62
C PHE A 41 16.75 7.59 -17.16
N ASN A 42 15.62 7.76 -16.46
CA ASN A 42 14.47 8.56 -16.88
C ASN A 42 13.94 8.21 -18.28
N ILE A 43 13.88 6.90 -18.59
CA ILE A 43 13.26 6.41 -19.82
C ILE A 43 11.79 6.11 -19.50
N GLU A 44 10.87 6.85 -20.12
CA GLU A 44 9.44 6.66 -19.91
C GLU A 44 8.99 5.27 -20.39
N SER A 45 8.19 4.60 -19.55
CA SER A 45 7.56 3.35 -19.93
C SER A 45 6.36 3.62 -20.82
N ARG A 46 6.23 2.83 -21.89
CA ARG A 46 5.06 2.85 -22.79
C ARG A 46 3.75 2.74 -22.02
N THR A 47 2.79 3.52 -22.44
CA THR A 47 1.39 3.45 -22.01
C THR A 47 0.71 2.19 -22.52
N THR A 48 -0.43 1.85 -21.92
CA THR A 48 -1.28 0.74 -22.38
C THR A 48 -1.70 0.90 -23.84
N LYS A 49 -1.97 2.13 -24.29
CA LYS A 49 -2.39 2.44 -25.66
C LYS A 49 -1.27 2.15 -26.66
N GLU A 50 -0.04 2.56 -26.34
CA GLU A 50 1.13 2.31 -27.19
C GLU A 50 1.47 0.83 -27.28
N CYS A 51 1.38 0.10 -26.16
CA CYS A 51 1.55 -1.35 -26.15
C CYS A 51 0.51 -2.04 -27.07
N LEU A 52 -0.76 -1.64 -26.96
CA LEU A 52 -1.84 -2.20 -27.79
C LEU A 52 -1.64 -1.90 -29.27
N ASN A 53 -1.25 -0.67 -29.62
CA ASN A 53 -0.99 -0.27 -31.01
C ASN A 53 0.16 -1.08 -31.61
N ARG A 54 1.23 -1.32 -30.86
CA ARG A 54 2.36 -2.16 -31.29
C ARG A 54 1.96 -3.61 -31.49
N LEU A 55 1.14 -4.18 -30.60
CA LEU A 55 0.61 -5.53 -30.78
C LEU A 55 -0.16 -5.65 -32.11
N LYS A 56 -1.01 -4.65 -32.41
CA LYS A 56 -1.70 -4.58 -33.71
C LYS A 56 -0.75 -4.48 -34.90
N GLN A 57 0.29 -3.63 -34.80
CA GLN A 57 1.33 -3.53 -35.85
C GLN A 57 2.07 -4.87 -36.07
N ASN A 58 2.26 -5.66 -35.01
CA ASN A 58 2.87 -6.99 -35.08
C ASN A 58 1.87 -8.09 -35.51
N GLY A 59 0.69 -7.72 -36.04
CA GLY A 59 -0.32 -8.65 -36.53
C GLY A 59 -1.17 -9.30 -35.43
N TRP A 60 -1.01 -8.91 -34.17
CA TRP A 60 -1.90 -9.36 -33.11
C TRP A 60 -3.18 -8.54 -33.13
N GLU A 61 -4.27 -9.19 -33.52
CA GLU A 61 -5.61 -8.64 -33.38
C GLU A 61 -6.42 -9.43 -32.37
N TYR A 62 -7.32 -8.73 -31.67
CA TYR A 62 -8.24 -9.40 -30.78
C TYR A 62 -9.15 -10.31 -31.62
N PRO A 63 -9.26 -11.61 -31.30
CA PRO A 63 -10.15 -12.49 -32.05
C PRO A 63 -11.56 -11.89 -32.05
N GLU A 64 -12.17 -11.79 -33.24
CA GLU A 64 -13.47 -11.14 -33.39
C GLU A 64 -14.53 -11.83 -32.50
N SER A 65 -14.41 -13.15 -32.35
CA SER A 65 -15.19 -13.98 -31.43
C SER A 65 -15.06 -13.52 -29.97
N ALA A 66 -13.85 -13.24 -29.49
CA ALA A 66 -13.59 -12.78 -28.14
C ALA A 66 -14.12 -11.35 -27.92
N ARG A 67 -13.96 -10.46 -28.91
CA ARG A 67 -14.51 -9.09 -28.85
C ARG A 67 -16.05 -9.11 -28.80
N LYS A 68 -16.68 -9.95 -29.63
CA LYS A 68 -18.13 -10.19 -29.62
C LYS A 68 -18.59 -10.82 -28.30
N ALA A 69 -17.85 -11.77 -27.75
CA ALA A 69 -18.15 -12.42 -26.48
C ALA A 69 -18.11 -11.42 -25.30
N ILE A 70 -17.07 -10.57 -25.22
CA ILE A 70 -16.97 -9.52 -24.21
C ILE A 70 -18.13 -8.54 -24.36
N SER A 71 -18.39 -8.06 -25.58
CA SER A 71 -19.51 -7.16 -25.86
C SER A 71 -20.85 -7.76 -25.42
N LYS A 72 -21.12 -9.02 -25.79
CA LYS A 72 -22.32 -9.77 -25.39
C LYS A 72 -22.41 -9.93 -23.87
N ALA A 73 -21.29 -10.20 -23.19
CA ALA A 73 -21.24 -10.37 -21.74
C ALA A 73 -21.49 -9.08 -20.96
N HIS A 74 -21.23 -7.90 -21.55
CA HIS A 74 -21.50 -6.60 -20.95
C HIS A 74 -22.82 -5.96 -21.41
N LYS A 75 -23.37 -6.38 -22.54
CA LYS A 75 -24.65 -5.88 -23.08
C LYS A 75 -25.78 -6.18 -22.10
N GLY A 76 -26.50 -5.13 -21.69
CA GLY A 76 -27.65 -5.24 -20.80
C GLY A 76 -27.30 -5.45 -19.31
N LYS A 77 -26.02 -5.50 -18.92
CA LYS A 77 -25.62 -5.46 -17.52
C LYS A 77 -25.90 -4.07 -16.94
N ALA A 78 -27.10 -3.89 -16.40
CA ALA A 78 -27.40 -2.78 -15.53
C ALA A 78 -26.92 -3.13 -14.12
N VAL A 79 -26.03 -2.32 -13.56
CA VAL A 79 -25.73 -2.39 -12.12
C VAL A 79 -27.02 -2.14 -11.36
N SER A 80 -27.47 -3.11 -10.54
CA SER A 80 -28.72 -3.01 -9.79
C SER A 80 -28.71 -1.78 -8.88
N LYS A 81 -29.89 -1.27 -8.52
CA LYS A 81 -29.99 -0.15 -7.56
C LYS A 81 -29.25 -0.47 -6.25
N GLU A 82 -29.33 -1.72 -5.80
CA GLU A 82 -28.62 -2.20 -4.62
C GLU A 82 -27.10 -2.20 -4.81
N THR A 83 -26.58 -2.69 -5.93
CA THR A 83 -25.13 -2.67 -6.20
C THR A 83 -24.62 -1.25 -6.36
N ARG A 84 -25.39 -0.35 -6.99
CA ARG A 84 -25.06 1.09 -7.05
C ARG A 84 -25.02 1.71 -5.65
N ARG A 85 -25.95 1.33 -4.76
CA ARG A 85 -25.96 1.77 -3.36
C ARG A 85 -24.70 1.29 -2.64
N LYS A 86 -24.37 0.00 -2.71
CA LYS A 86 -23.16 -0.58 -2.08
C LYS A 86 -21.87 0.09 -2.60
N MET A 87 -21.78 0.34 -3.91
CA MET A 87 -20.66 1.07 -4.51
C MET A 87 -20.58 2.54 -4.08
N SER A 88 -21.73 3.16 -3.83
CA SER A 88 -21.80 4.54 -3.31
C SER A 88 -21.39 4.59 -1.85
N GLU A 89 -21.91 3.67 -1.02
CA GLU A 89 -21.55 3.52 0.39
C GLU A 89 -20.05 3.23 0.56
N SER A 90 -19.46 2.37 -0.28
CA SER A 90 -18.02 2.10 -0.22
C SER A 90 -17.15 3.28 -0.67
N LYS A 91 -17.68 4.19 -1.50
CA LYS A 91 -17.01 5.42 -1.94
C LYS A 91 -17.21 6.61 -1.00
N LYS A 92 -18.07 6.49 0.02
CA LYS A 92 -18.14 7.53 1.06
C LYS A 92 -16.80 7.55 1.78
N ILE A 93 -15.96 8.54 1.48
CA ILE A 93 -14.92 8.97 2.41
C ILE A 93 -15.74 9.46 3.62
N HIS A 94 -15.67 8.79 4.77
CA HIS A 94 -16.60 9.08 5.87
C HIS A 94 -16.26 10.37 6.63
N GLY A 95 -15.72 11.37 5.93
CA GLY A 95 -15.29 12.65 6.49
C GLY A 95 -14.11 12.52 7.45
N ILE A 96 -13.62 13.67 7.92
CA ILE A 96 -12.68 13.74 9.04
C ILE A 96 -13.32 13.02 10.24
N GLY A 97 -12.57 12.13 10.87
CA GLY A 97 -13.07 11.30 11.98
C GLY A 97 -13.44 9.88 11.58
N HIS A 98 -13.38 9.49 10.29
CA HIS A 98 -13.67 8.11 9.88
C HIS A 98 -12.78 7.10 10.63
N ARG A 99 -13.41 6.18 11.37
CA ARG A 99 -12.73 5.13 12.14
C ARG A 99 -12.64 3.85 11.33
N LYS A 100 -11.44 3.27 11.25
CA LYS A 100 -11.18 2.00 10.59
C LYS A 100 -10.31 1.11 11.48
N LYS A 101 -10.75 -0.14 11.71
CA LYS A 101 -9.92 -1.15 12.37
C LYS A 101 -8.95 -1.77 11.35
N ARG A 102 -7.68 -1.80 11.72
CA ARG A 102 -6.57 -2.36 10.92
C ARG A 102 -6.43 -3.87 11.19
N ALA A 103 -5.74 -4.57 10.31
CA ALA A 103 -5.49 -6.01 10.45
C ALA A 103 -4.62 -6.36 11.68
N ASP A 104 -3.79 -5.41 12.14
CA ASP A 104 -2.98 -5.51 13.36
C ASP A 104 -3.80 -5.26 14.65
N GLY A 105 -5.10 -5.00 14.54
CA GLY A 105 -6.01 -4.82 15.67
C GLY A 105 -6.14 -3.38 16.18
N TYR A 106 -5.34 -2.44 15.67
CA TYR A 106 -5.45 -1.03 16.05
C TYR A 106 -6.59 -0.31 15.32
N ILE A 107 -7.06 0.80 15.90
CA ILE A 107 -8.00 1.72 15.26
C ILE A 107 -7.26 2.93 14.70
N SER A 108 -7.52 3.26 13.44
CA SER A 108 -7.04 4.46 12.78
C SER A 108 -8.20 5.41 12.45
N ILE A 109 -7.97 6.71 12.57
CA ILE A 109 -8.90 7.80 12.29
C ILE A 109 -8.44 8.56 11.06
N TYR A 110 -9.35 8.88 10.14
CA TYR A 110 -9.06 9.77 9.01
C TYR A 110 -8.91 11.22 9.49
N PHE A 111 -7.70 11.73 9.39
CA PHE A 111 -7.32 13.12 9.69
C PHE A 111 -6.15 13.49 8.74
N PRO A 112 -6.43 13.88 7.49
CA PRO A 112 -5.41 14.08 6.47
C PRO A 112 -4.47 15.25 6.76
N ASP A 113 -4.93 16.28 7.48
CA ASP A 113 -4.12 17.46 7.82
C ASP A 113 -3.18 17.22 9.02
N HIS A 114 -3.20 16.01 9.62
CA HIS A 114 -2.33 15.69 10.74
C HIS A 114 -0.90 15.43 10.24
N PRO A 115 0.15 15.99 10.87
CA PRO A 115 1.52 15.83 10.39
C PRO A 115 2.02 14.38 10.40
N LYS A 116 1.50 13.56 11.32
CA LYS A 116 1.77 12.12 11.40
C LYS A 116 0.75 11.26 10.64
N SER A 117 -0.05 11.84 9.74
CA SER A 117 -0.99 11.05 8.92
C SER A 117 -0.24 10.19 7.90
N THR A 118 -0.80 9.02 7.60
CA THR A 118 -0.33 8.18 6.50
C THR A 118 -0.63 8.85 5.15
N ILE A 119 -0.07 8.31 4.07
CA ILE A 119 -0.40 8.76 2.69
C ILE A 119 -1.91 8.68 2.37
N ASP A 120 -2.63 7.80 3.06
CA ASP A 120 -4.08 7.66 2.95
C ASP A 120 -4.86 8.63 3.86
N GLY A 121 -4.17 9.49 4.60
CA GLY A 121 -4.72 10.49 5.51
C GLY A 121 -5.19 9.96 6.85
N TYR A 122 -4.65 8.83 7.33
CA TYR A 122 -5.05 8.22 8.61
C TYR A 122 -4.00 8.36 9.70
N VAL A 123 -4.43 8.53 10.95
CA VAL A 123 -3.59 8.57 12.16
C VAL A 123 -4.11 7.51 13.15
N MET A 124 -3.26 7.04 14.06
CA MET A 124 -3.67 6.08 15.10
C MET A 124 -4.56 6.78 16.14
N GLU A 125 -5.69 6.15 16.50
CA GLU A 125 -6.65 6.74 17.44
C GLU A 125 -6.06 6.96 18.83
N HIS A 126 -5.25 6.02 19.34
CA HIS A 126 -4.62 6.16 20.65
C HIS A 126 -3.59 7.30 20.70
N ASP A 127 -2.89 7.57 19.61
CA ASP A 127 -1.94 8.68 19.52
C ASP A 127 -2.70 10.00 19.57
N LEU A 128 -3.75 10.16 18.75
CA LEU A 128 -4.59 11.35 18.75
C LEU A 128 -5.21 11.62 20.13
N ILE A 129 -5.70 10.57 20.81
CA ILE A 129 -6.26 10.71 22.16
C ILE A 129 -5.16 11.16 23.13
N MET A 130 -3.97 10.57 23.07
CA MET A 130 -2.87 10.97 23.94
C MET A 130 -2.43 12.40 23.68
N GLU A 131 -2.33 12.84 22.42
CA GLU A 131 -2.01 14.22 22.05
C GLU A 131 -3.04 15.21 22.58
N CYS A 132 -4.33 14.87 22.50
CA CYS A 132 -5.41 15.65 23.10
C CYS A 132 -5.27 15.74 24.63
N LEU A 133 -4.84 14.67 25.30
CA LEU A 133 -4.67 14.63 26.75
C LEU A 133 -3.46 15.45 27.22
N ILE A 134 -2.34 15.42 26.48
CA ILE A 134 -1.11 16.16 26.84
C ILE A 134 -1.07 17.59 26.29
N GLY A 135 -1.97 17.93 25.36
CA GLY A 135 -2.08 19.27 24.76
C GLY A 135 -0.97 19.61 23.76
N ARG A 136 -0.27 18.61 23.23
CA ARG A 136 0.77 18.76 22.19
C ARG A 136 0.91 17.49 21.37
N GLN A 137 1.60 17.58 20.23
CA GLN A 137 1.94 16.39 19.43
C GLN A 137 2.92 15.48 20.20
N LEU A 138 2.84 14.18 19.94
CA LEU A 138 3.81 13.21 20.42
C LEU A 138 5.17 13.51 19.78
N LYS A 139 6.23 13.42 20.56
CA LYS A 139 7.60 13.48 20.04
C LYS A 139 7.94 12.23 19.27
N ASP A 140 9.06 12.26 18.56
CA ASP A 140 9.53 11.11 17.80
C ASP A 140 10.03 9.98 18.69
N ASP A 141 10.40 10.25 19.95
CA ASP A 141 10.86 9.25 20.93
C ASP A 141 9.75 8.75 21.88
N GLU A 142 8.51 9.19 21.66
CA GLU A 142 7.34 8.89 22.48
C GLU A 142 6.42 7.86 21.80
N VAL A 143 5.84 6.96 22.60
CA VAL A 143 4.89 5.94 22.15
C VAL A 143 3.78 5.77 23.17
N VAL A 144 2.57 5.48 22.69
CA VAL A 144 1.42 5.15 23.54
C VAL A 144 1.33 3.64 23.72
N HIS A 145 1.27 3.21 24.98
CA HIS A 145 1.15 1.83 25.38
C HIS A 145 -0.27 1.52 25.89
N HIS A 146 -0.88 0.45 25.39
CA HIS A 146 -2.13 -0.10 25.93
C HIS A 146 -1.84 -0.98 27.13
N ILE A 147 -2.28 -0.55 28.33
CA ILE A 147 -1.99 -1.21 29.61
C ILE A 147 -2.54 -2.64 29.63
N ASN A 148 -3.79 -2.83 29.18
CA ASN A 148 -4.42 -4.15 29.11
C ASN A 148 -3.97 -5.00 27.91
N GLY A 149 -3.17 -4.45 26.98
CA GLY A 149 -2.73 -5.12 25.75
C GLY A 149 -3.80 -5.24 24.65
N ILE A 150 -5.01 -4.71 24.86
CA ILE A 150 -6.09 -4.68 23.88
C ILE A 150 -5.96 -3.43 23.02
N ARG A 151 -5.60 -3.61 21.75
CA ARG A 151 -5.17 -2.54 20.82
C ARG A 151 -6.29 -1.59 20.34
N ASP A 152 -7.54 -1.99 20.51
CA ASP A 152 -8.73 -1.20 20.17
C ASP A 152 -9.43 -0.59 21.39
N ASP A 153 -8.95 -0.87 22.61
CA ASP A 153 -9.43 -0.22 23.83
C ASP A 153 -8.69 1.10 24.07
N ASN A 154 -9.17 2.16 23.41
CA ASN A 154 -8.54 3.48 23.44
C ASN A 154 -9.12 4.40 24.54
N ARG A 155 -9.69 3.83 25.61
CA ARG A 155 -10.09 4.62 26.78
C ARG A 155 -8.87 5.27 27.42
N LYS A 156 -8.98 6.54 27.83
CA LYS A 156 -7.85 7.34 28.36
C LYS A 156 -7.11 6.64 29.52
N GLU A 157 -7.84 5.93 30.37
CA GLU A 157 -7.32 5.17 31.51
C GLU A 157 -6.53 3.92 31.11
N ASN A 158 -6.68 3.43 29.88
CA ASN A 158 -5.96 2.28 29.34
C ASN A 158 -4.71 2.67 28.55
N LEU A 159 -4.49 3.96 28.32
CA LEU A 159 -3.36 4.47 27.53
C LEU A 159 -2.28 5.03 28.45
N LYS A 160 -1.03 4.69 28.15
CA LYS A 160 0.14 5.20 28.89
C LYS A 160 1.17 5.75 27.92
N LEU A 161 1.56 7.00 28.10
CA LEU A 161 2.68 7.58 27.39
C LEU A 161 4.00 7.02 27.94
N MET A 162 4.88 6.57 27.05
CA MET A 162 6.20 6.04 27.39
C MET A 162 7.20 6.51 26.35
N THR A 163 8.49 6.53 26.70
CA THR A 163 9.55 6.60 25.68
C THR A 163 9.73 5.25 25.00
N PHE A 164 10.31 5.23 23.80
CA PHE A 164 10.65 3.95 23.13
C PHE A 164 11.52 3.04 23.99
N LYS A 165 12.47 3.63 24.73
CA LYS A 165 13.38 2.88 25.61
C LYS A 165 12.63 2.20 26.75
N GLU A 166 11.70 2.91 27.38
CA GLU A 166 10.86 2.36 28.45
C GLU A 166 9.91 1.30 27.91
N HIS A 167 9.28 1.53 26.75
CA HIS A 167 8.37 0.60 26.12
C HIS A 167 9.07 -0.71 25.74
N ALA A 168 10.26 -0.61 25.14
CA ALA A 168 11.09 -1.77 24.82
C ALA A 168 11.50 -2.55 26.07
N ARG A 169 11.95 -1.85 27.12
CA ARG A 169 12.29 -2.45 28.41
C ARG A 169 11.10 -3.16 29.04
N TYR A 170 9.92 -2.56 29.00
CA TYR A 170 8.69 -3.15 29.53
C TYR A 170 8.36 -4.48 28.84
N HIS A 171 8.37 -4.52 27.50
CA HIS A 171 8.10 -5.76 26.77
C HIS A 171 9.18 -6.83 26.97
N MET A 172 10.44 -6.43 27.09
CA MET A 172 11.54 -7.33 27.41
C MET A 172 11.32 -8.01 28.77
N LEU A 173 10.99 -7.23 29.81
CA LEU A 173 10.71 -7.73 31.16
C LEU A 173 9.48 -8.66 31.16
N LYS A 174 8.39 -8.24 30.52
CA LYS A 174 7.17 -9.06 30.42
C LYS A 174 7.42 -10.40 29.72
N ARG A 175 8.21 -10.42 28.65
CA ARG A 175 8.62 -11.66 27.96
C ARG A 175 9.47 -12.55 28.86
N TYR A 176 10.34 -11.97 29.67
CA TYR A 176 11.18 -12.72 30.61
C TYR A 176 10.36 -13.34 31.74
N GLU A 177 9.43 -12.60 32.33
CA GLU A 177 8.50 -13.08 33.36
C GLU A 177 7.65 -14.24 32.84
N LEU A 178 7.09 -14.12 31.64
CA LEU A 178 6.33 -15.20 30.99
C LEU A 178 7.17 -16.47 30.80
N LYS A 179 8.44 -16.32 30.41
CA LYS A 179 9.38 -17.46 30.27
C LYS A 179 9.75 -18.09 31.61
N LYS A 180 9.95 -17.28 32.66
CA LYS A 180 10.24 -17.75 34.02
C LYS A 180 9.04 -18.43 34.68
N GLY A 181 7.83 -17.99 34.35
CA GLY A 181 6.57 -18.49 34.91
C GLY A 181 6.05 -19.80 34.30
N GLY A 182 6.73 -20.39 33.32
CA GLY A 182 6.46 -21.76 32.87
C GLY A 182 5.09 -21.99 32.20
N MET A 183 4.65 -21.10 31.30
CA MET A 183 3.53 -21.40 30.40
C MET A 183 4.05 -21.51 28.96
N THR A 184 4.37 -22.75 28.57
CA THR A 184 4.54 -23.13 27.16
C THR A 184 3.15 -23.25 26.53
N TYR A 185 2.94 -22.56 25.41
CA TYR A 185 1.71 -22.65 24.60
C TYR A 185 1.47 -24.08 24.09
#